data_AF-A0A356CRL7-F1
#
_entry.id   AF-A0A356CRL7-F1
#
_cell.length_a   1.000
_cell.length_b   1.000
_cell.length_c   1.000
_cell.angle_alpha   90.00
_cell.angle_beta   90.00
_cell.angle_gamma   90.00
#
_symmetry.space_group_name_H-M   'P 1'
#
loop_
_entity.id
_entity.type
_entity.pdbx_description
1 polymer ?
#
loop_
_entity_poly.entity_id
_entity_poly.type
_entity_poly.pdbx_seq_one_letter_code
_entity_poly.pdbx_strand_id
1 'polypeptide(L)'
;MIGFILNIPYTIVGLVISLISIPTKLEFRKNPYAFMVKVKKFWWVFGYVKNARAVVIGHVVIFGSNLEDKDLEHELIHVEQYQRMPLIQPILYYIELIRKGYKNNKYEDEAYRKAGNIYKGK
;
A
#
# COMPACT_ATOMS: atom_id res chain seq x y z
N MET A 1 -6.70 -10.82 13.73
CA MET A 1 -7.27 -9.72 14.55
C MET A 1 -6.19 -8.91 15.27
N ILE A 2 -5.22 -9.53 15.95
CA ILE A 2 -4.11 -8.81 16.60
C ILE A 2 -3.33 -7.93 15.62
N GLY A 3 -2.96 -8.46 14.45
CA GLY A 3 -2.31 -7.67 13.40
C GLY A 3 -3.14 -6.49 12.89
N PHE A 4 -4.46 -6.55 12.99
CA PHE A 4 -5.33 -5.42 12.67
C PHE A 4 -5.17 -4.30 13.71
N ILE A 5 -5.29 -4.67 14.99
CA ILE A 5 -5.23 -3.75 16.13
C ILE A 5 -3.86 -3.07 16.22
N LEU A 6 -2.77 -3.84 16.08
CA LEU A 6 -1.42 -3.30 16.21
C LEU A 6 -1.05 -2.36 15.05
N ASN A 7 -1.74 -2.43 13.91
CA ASN A 7 -1.56 -1.51 12.78
C ASN A 7 -2.52 -0.31 12.82
N ILE A 8 -3.32 -0.14 13.89
CA ILE A 8 -4.18 1.04 14.05
C ILE A 8 -3.40 2.36 13.86
N PRO A 9 -2.19 2.54 14.44
CA PRO A 9 -1.44 3.78 14.24
C PRO A 9 -1.20 4.11 12.74
N TYR A 10 -0.76 3.12 11.96
CA TYR A 10 -0.56 3.31 10.51
C TYR A 10 -1.87 3.46 9.76
N THR A 11 -2.92 2.77 10.18
CA THR A 11 -4.25 2.87 9.57
C THR A 11 -4.82 4.28 9.77
N ILE A 12 -4.64 4.88 10.95
CA ILE A 12 -5.00 6.27 11.22
C ILE A 12 -4.21 7.22 10.30
N VAL A 13 -2.89 7.02 10.18
CA VAL A 13 -2.06 7.82 9.27
C VAL A 13 -2.56 7.70 7.82
N GLY A 14 -2.84 6.49 7.34
CA GLY A 14 -3.36 6.24 6.00
C GLY A 14 -4.72 6.92 5.77
N LEU A 15 -5.62 6.90 6.76
CA LEU A 15 -6.92 7.58 6.69
C LEU A 15 -6.74 9.11 6.64
N VAL A 16 -5.88 9.68 7.49
CA VAL A 16 -5.59 11.12 7.49
C VAL A 16 -5.00 11.56 6.15
N ILE A 17 -4.02 10.82 5.62
CA ILE A 17 -3.41 11.08 4.31
C ILE A 17 -4.46 10.98 3.20
N SER A 18 -5.37 10.01 3.29
CA SER A 18 -6.46 9.87 2.31
C SER A 18 -7.41 11.07 2.34
N LEU A 19 -7.77 11.55 3.53
CA LEU A 19 -8.65 12.71 3.72
C LEU A 19 -8.06 13.98 3.11
N ILE A 20 -6.79 14.27 3.40
CA ILE A 20 -6.08 15.45 2.83
C ILE A 20 -5.76 15.28 1.33
N SER A 21 -5.94 14.08 0.76
CA SER A 21 -5.78 13.81 -0.68
C SER A 21 -7.11 13.97 -1.47
N ILE A 22 -8.17 14.43 -0.81
CA ILE A 22 -9.52 14.64 -1.38
C ILE A 22 -10.12 13.30 -1.85
N PRO A 23 -10.74 12.53 -0.93
CA PRO A 23 -11.33 11.24 -1.27
C PRO A 23 -12.55 11.42 -2.18
N THR A 24 -12.76 10.46 -3.08
CA THR A 24 -13.86 10.43 -4.05
C THR A 24 -14.71 9.16 -3.92
N LYS A 25 -14.11 8.06 -3.47
CA LYS A 25 -14.78 6.79 -3.23
C LYS A 25 -14.13 6.08 -2.06
N LEU A 26 -14.94 5.44 -1.22
CA LEU A 26 -14.49 4.59 -0.13
C LEU A 26 -15.17 3.23 -0.28
N GLU A 27 -14.37 2.17 -0.24
CA GLU A 27 -14.84 0.79 -0.19
C GLU A 27 -14.10 0.04 0.91
N PHE A 28 -14.69 -1.03 1.42
CA PHE A 28 -14.08 -1.88 2.43
C PHE A 28 -14.06 -3.33 1.98
N ARG A 29 -12.90 -3.97 2.03
CA ARG A 29 -12.73 -5.40 1.75
C ARG A 29 -12.44 -6.17 3.02
N LYS A 30 -13.30 -7.12 3.36
CA LYS A 30 -13.21 -7.91 4.61
C LYS A 30 -11.98 -8.83 4.68
N ASN A 31 -11.42 -9.23 3.55
CA ASN A 31 -10.21 -10.05 3.48
C ASN A 31 -9.21 -9.33 2.56
N PRO A 32 -8.09 -8.77 3.07
CA PRO A 32 -7.52 -8.86 4.41
C PRO A 32 -7.90 -7.71 5.37
N TYR A 33 -9.14 -7.19 5.38
CA TYR A 33 -9.54 -5.97 6.11
C TYR A 33 -8.86 -4.70 5.57
N ALA A 34 -9.15 -4.33 4.33
CA ALA A 34 -8.58 -3.16 3.66
C ALA A 34 -9.63 -2.06 3.41
N PHE A 35 -9.29 -0.82 3.77
CA PHE A 35 -9.99 0.39 3.34
C PHE A 35 -9.44 0.84 2.00
N MET A 36 -10.26 0.75 0.98
CA MET A 36 -9.95 1.14 -0.39
C MET A 36 -10.41 2.58 -0.57
N VAL A 37 -9.48 3.53 -0.65
CA VAL A 37 -9.79 4.96 -0.80
C VAL A 37 -9.29 5.50 -2.13
N LYS A 38 -10.24 5.87 -2.99
CA LYS A 38 -9.94 6.57 -4.24
C LYS A 38 -9.76 8.05 -3.98
N VAL A 39 -8.63 8.63 -4.35
CA VAL A 39 -8.31 10.06 -4.12
C VAL A 39 -8.14 10.84 -5.41
N LYS A 40 -8.38 12.15 -5.40
CA LYS A 40 -8.22 12.99 -6.61
C LYS A 40 -6.76 13.22 -6.97
N LYS A 41 -5.88 13.39 -5.99
CA LYS A 41 -4.48 13.80 -6.23
C LYS A 41 -3.51 13.15 -5.24
N PHE A 42 -2.40 12.62 -5.76
CA PHE A 42 -1.24 12.25 -4.98
C PHE A 42 -0.24 13.41 -4.95
N TRP A 43 -0.39 14.33 -4.00
CA TRP A 43 0.48 15.52 -3.88
C TRP A 43 1.72 15.27 -3.02
N TRP A 44 1.71 14.22 -2.22
CA TRP A 44 2.74 13.88 -1.24
C TRP A 44 3.65 12.73 -1.69
N VAL A 45 3.44 12.16 -2.89
CA VAL A 45 4.29 11.07 -3.41
C VAL A 45 5.55 11.65 -4.05
N PHE A 46 6.72 11.19 -3.61
CA PHE A 46 8.03 11.63 -4.11
C PHE A 46 9.02 10.45 -4.17
N GLY A 47 10.18 10.66 -4.81
CA GLY A 47 11.22 9.62 -4.91
C GLY A 47 10.73 8.35 -5.60
N TYR A 48 10.97 7.19 -4.98
CA TYR A 48 10.60 5.88 -5.52
C TYR A 48 9.09 5.67 -5.72
N VAL A 49 8.24 6.47 -5.06
CA VAL A 49 6.77 6.37 -5.17
C VAL A 49 6.14 7.46 -6.04
N LYS A 50 6.94 8.31 -6.71
CA LYS A 50 6.45 9.47 -7.49
C LYS A 50 5.41 9.11 -8.57
N ASN A 51 5.52 7.90 -9.13
CA ASN A 51 4.62 7.40 -10.17
C ASN A 51 3.70 6.28 -9.66
N ALA A 52 3.56 6.14 -8.34
CA ALA A 52 2.72 5.11 -7.74
C ALA A 52 1.25 5.32 -8.14
N ARG A 53 0.62 4.23 -8.59
CA ARG A 53 -0.82 4.21 -8.93
C ARG A 53 -1.69 3.99 -7.69
N ALA A 54 -1.11 3.31 -6.71
CA ALA A 54 -1.64 3.14 -5.37
C ALA A 54 -0.50 3.09 -4.35
N VAL A 55 -0.84 3.36 -3.09
CA VAL A 55 0.07 3.25 -1.96
C VAL A 55 -0.69 2.64 -0.78
N VAL A 56 -0.04 1.71 -0.07
CA VAL A 56 -0.58 1.10 1.14
C VAL A 56 0.04 1.68 2.40
N ILE A 57 -0.82 2.08 3.34
CA ILE A 57 -0.43 2.54 4.68
C ILE A 57 -1.33 1.84 5.71
N GLY A 58 -0.76 0.86 6.43
CA GLY A 58 -1.52 0.02 7.33
C GLY A 58 -2.57 -0.80 6.57
N HIS A 59 -3.85 -0.57 6.91
CA HIS A 59 -4.99 -1.18 6.22
C HIS A 59 -5.60 -0.29 5.13
N VAL A 60 -4.98 0.84 4.81
CA VAL A 60 -5.54 1.80 3.85
C VAL A 60 -4.79 1.67 2.54
N VAL A 61 -5.52 1.32 1.48
CA VAL A 61 -5.04 1.37 0.11
C VAL A 61 -5.53 2.67 -0.51
N ILE A 62 -4.61 3.58 -0.77
CA ILE A 62 -4.89 4.89 -1.38
C ILE A 62 -4.59 4.75 -2.86
N PHE A 63 -5.58 4.94 -3.73
CA PHE A 63 -5.39 4.76 -5.19
C PHE A 63 -5.93 5.93 -6.00
N GLY A 64 -5.29 6.15 -7.15
CA GLY A 64 -5.67 7.18 -8.11
C GLY A 64 -6.78 6.73 -9.07
N SER A 65 -6.96 7.47 -10.16
CA SER A 65 -7.98 7.17 -11.17
C SER A 65 -7.69 5.95 -12.04
N ASN A 66 -6.42 5.51 -12.12
CA ASN A 66 -5.93 4.54 -13.11
C ASN A 66 -5.42 3.25 -12.43
N LEU A 67 -6.25 2.61 -11.62
CA LEU A 67 -5.93 1.33 -10.98
C LEU A 67 -6.43 0.16 -11.84
N GLU A 68 -5.55 -0.78 -12.21
CA GLU A 68 -5.96 -2.05 -12.83
C GLU A 68 -6.28 -3.09 -11.73
N ASP A 69 -7.11 -4.10 -12.03
CA ASP A 69 -7.47 -5.15 -11.05
C ASP A 69 -6.24 -5.90 -10.50
N LYS A 70 -5.21 -6.10 -11.33
CA LYS A 70 -3.96 -6.72 -10.88
C LYS A 70 -3.16 -5.82 -9.95
N ASP A 71 -3.30 -4.50 -10.08
CA ASP A 71 -2.67 -3.57 -9.15
C ASP A 71 -3.35 -3.66 -7.79
N LEU A 72 -4.69 -3.80 -7.78
CA LEU A 72 -5.42 -4.00 -6.54
C LEU A 72 -4.94 -5.23 -5.76
N GLU A 73 -4.84 -6.39 -6.42
CA GLU A 73 -4.36 -7.61 -5.76
C GLU A 73 -2.93 -7.43 -5.22
N HIS A 74 -2.07 -6.73 -5.95
CA HIS A 74 -0.72 -6.37 -5.49
C HIS A 74 -0.75 -5.53 -4.21
N GLU A 75 -1.59 -4.48 -4.16
CA GLU A 75 -1.73 -3.64 -2.97
C GLU A 75 -2.29 -4.42 -1.76
N LEU A 76 -3.22 -5.35 -1.99
CA LEU A 76 -3.78 -6.16 -0.89
C LEU A 76 -2.70 -7.05 -0.23
N ILE A 77 -1.70 -7.52 -0.98
CA ILE A 77 -0.56 -8.23 -0.40
C ILE A 77 0.25 -7.32 0.54
N HIS A 78 0.38 -6.03 0.24
CA HIS A 78 1.01 -5.10 1.18
C HIS A 78 0.19 -4.95 2.47
N VAL A 79 -1.15 -4.93 2.40
CA VAL A 79 -1.99 -4.97 3.61
C VAL A 79 -1.74 -6.25 4.41
N GLU A 80 -1.61 -7.41 3.76
CA GLU A 80 -1.23 -8.65 4.44
C GLU A 80 0.17 -8.58 5.06
N GLN A 81 1.12 -7.90 4.42
CA GLN A 81 2.46 -7.69 4.99
C GLN A 81 2.40 -6.85 6.26
N TYR A 82 1.62 -5.76 6.26
CA TYR A 82 1.35 -5.00 7.47
C TYR A 82 0.78 -5.91 8.56
N GLN A 83 -0.22 -6.74 8.25
CA GLN A 83 -0.84 -7.63 9.23
C GLN A 83 0.09 -8.72 9.78
N ARG A 84 1.00 -9.24 8.96
CA ARG A 84 2.00 -10.23 9.39
C ARG A 84 3.09 -9.64 10.26
N MET A 85 3.47 -8.39 10.04
CA MET A 85 4.55 -7.70 10.75
C MET A 85 4.09 -6.32 11.23
N PRO A 86 3.07 -6.25 12.10
CA PRO A 86 2.55 -4.96 12.54
C PRO A 86 3.62 -4.16 13.28
N LEU A 87 3.50 -2.83 13.31
CA LEU A 87 4.46 -1.89 13.91
C LEU A 87 5.82 -1.78 13.20
N ILE A 88 6.32 -2.85 12.58
CA ILE A 88 7.68 -2.88 12.02
C ILE A 88 7.73 -2.99 10.49
N GLN A 89 6.63 -3.39 9.83
CA GLN A 89 6.62 -3.60 8.38
C GLN A 89 7.13 -2.39 7.59
N PRO A 90 6.71 -1.14 7.87
CA PRO A 90 7.19 0.01 7.10
C PRO A 90 8.70 0.18 7.22
N ILE A 91 9.22 0.02 8.44
CA ILE A 91 10.65 0.14 8.74
C ILE A 91 11.43 -0.92 7.96
N LEU A 92 10.99 -2.17 8.02
CA LEU A 92 11.65 -3.25 7.30
C LEU A 92 11.57 -3.05 5.78
N TYR A 93 10.43 -2.56 5.27
CA TYR A 93 10.27 -2.23 3.86
C TYR A 93 11.26 -1.15 3.42
N TYR A 94 11.36 -0.06 4.17
CA TYR A 94 12.28 1.04 3.85
C TYR A 94 13.75 0.61 3.95
N ILE A 95 14.12 -0.21 4.94
CA ILE A 95 15.48 -0.77 5.03
C ILE A 95 15.80 -1.57 3.77
N GLU A 96 14.88 -2.43 3.32
CA GLU A 96 15.09 -3.23 2.11
C GLU A 96 15.16 -2.33 0.85
N LEU A 97 14.27 -1.34 0.75
CA LEU A 97 14.23 -0.38 -0.34
C LEU A 97 15.55 0.39 -0.47
N ILE A 98 16.11 0.88 0.64
CA ILE A 98 17.38 1.61 0.65
C ILE A 98 18.55 0.70 0.26
N ARG A 99 18.55 -0.55 0.74
CA ARG A 99 19.66 -1.49 0.52
C ARG A 99 19.68 -2.09 -0.89
N LYS A 100 18.51 -2.32 -1.50
CA LYS A 100 18.39 -3.12 -2.73
C LYS A 100 17.68 -2.40 -3.87
N GLY A 101 17.09 -1.23 -3.60
CA GLY A 101 16.21 -0.53 -4.54
C GLY A 101 14.83 -1.19 -4.64
N TYR A 102 13.91 -0.51 -5.31
CA TYR A 102 12.51 -0.96 -5.44
C TYR A 102 12.39 -2.31 -6.18
N LYS A 103 13.10 -2.45 -7.31
CA LYS A 103 13.03 -3.66 -8.17
C LYS A 103 13.46 -4.95 -7.47
N ASN A 104 14.38 -4.86 -6.52
CA ASN A 104 14.92 -6.03 -5.80
C ASN A 104 14.43 -6.07 -4.34
N ASN A 105 13.41 -5.28 -3.99
CA ASN A 105 12.81 -5.30 -2.67
C ASN A 105 11.99 -6.59 -2.50
N LYS A 106 12.34 -7.42 -1.51
CA LYS A 106 11.67 -8.71 -1.27
C LYS A 106 10.16 -8.58 -1.02
N TYR A 107 9.70 -7.44 -0.50
CA TYR A 107 8.27 -7.20 -0.26
C TYR A 107 7.52 -6.88 -1.55
N GLU A 108 8.17 -6.16 -2.46
CA GLU A 108 7.65 -5.93 -3.82
C GLU A 108 7.63 -7.24 -4.62
N ASP A 109 8.73 -8.00 -4.58
CA ASP A 109 8.82 -9.31 -5.23
C ASP A 109 7.71 -10.27 -4.75
N GLU A 110 7.45 -10.31 -3.44
CA GLU A 110 6.34 -11.09 -2.90
C GLU A 110 4.99 -10.61 -3.46
N ALA A 111 4.74 -9.30 -3.49
CA ALA A 111 3.50 -8.73 -3.97
C ALA A 111 3.27 -9.02 -5.46
N TYR A 112 4.29 -8.83 -6.31
CA TYR A 112 4.23 -9.17 -7.73
C TYR A 112 4.01 -10.68 -7.96
N ARG A 113 4.77 -11.52 -7.25
CA ARG A 113 4.68 -12.98 -7.39
C ARG A 113 3.31 -13.52 -6.99
N LYS A 114 2.72 -13.01 -5.91
CA LYS A 114 1.39 -13.44 -5.44
C LYS A 114 0.26 -12.88 -6.30
N ALA A 115 0.35 -11.63 -6.74
CA ALA A 115 -0.68 -11.00 -7.59
C ALA A 115 -0.66 -11.51 -9.05
N GLY A 116 0.39 -12.22 -9.46
CA GLY A 116 0.51 -12.72 -10.84
C GLY A 116 0.68 -11.59 -11.87
N ASN A 117 1.34 -10.50 -11.46
CA ASN A 117 1.69 -9.36 -12.31
C ASN A 117 3.21 -9.12 -12.29
N ILE A 118 3.68 -8.28 -13.22
CA ILE A 118 5.11 -7.95 -13.38
C ILE A 118 5.26 -6.45 -13.18
N TYR A 119 6.33 -6.03 -12.52
CA TYR A 119 6.69 -4.61 -12.39
C TYR A 119 6.78 -3.95 -13.77
N LYS A 120 5.85 -3.05 -14.06
CA LYS A 120 5.87 -2.17 -15.24
C LYS A 120 6.50 -0.84 -14.83
N GLY A 121 7.83 -0.82 -14.71
CA GLY A 121 8.55 0.45 -14.59
C GLY A 121 8.26 1.33 -15.81
N LYS A 122 7.91 2.59 -15.59
CA LYS A 122 7.97 3.62 -16.64
C LYS A 122 9.27 4.39 -16.49
#